data_AF-A0A2V8ZQX6-F1
#
_entry.id   AF-A0A2V8ZQX6-F1
#
_cell.length_a   1.000
_cell.length_b   1.000
_cell.length_c   1.000
_cell.angle_alpha   90.00
_cell.angle_beta   90.00
_cell.angle_gamma   90.00
#
_symmetry.space_group_name_H-M   'P 1'
#
loop_
_entity.id
_entity.type
_entity.pdbx_description
1 polymer ?
#
loop_
_entity_poly.entity_id
_entity_poly.type
_entity_poly.pdbx_seq_one_letter_code
_entity_poly.pdbx_strand_id
1 'polypeptide(L)'
;MFQKGQKRSITKILELFSEIPEPISASVLSMGRFRNFPSGEILFCLGDPAKEVFLLIEGCVKTTQVTKNGEEVILRLESPTDLFGSLGMDLQGRHNSTAQAIEESKALVWDTNMFKAALSRFPILERNTQGILERRIRELEQRFCEVATEKASARLAGELLRLQKQIGRKRNGQREIKIRHEWVAEMAAMSEFTVSRFLAEWERQGVVSVRHGTIAIQDYKSLKSLCREPRTPSGLI
;
A
#
# COMPACT_ATOMS: atom_id res chain seq x y z
N MET A 1 -8.84 17.59 15.90
CA MET A 1 -10.30 17.34 16.01
C MET A 1 -10.91 17.39 14.63
N PHE A 2 -11.57 16.33 14.14
CA PHE A 2 -12.43 16.48 12.97
C PHE A 2 -13.67 17.28 13.36
N GLN A 3 -14.02 18.31 12.60
CA GLN A 3 -15.34 18.91 12.67
C GLN A 3 -16.39 17.81 12.36
N LYS A 4 -17.58 17.88 13.00
CA LYS A 4 -18.69 16.91 12.84
C LYS A 4 -19.02 16.58 11.37
N GLY A 5 -18.70 17.46 10.42
CA GLY A 5 -18.86 17.24 8.97
C GLY A 5 -17.81 16.34 8.30
N GLN A 6 -16.57 16.31 8.78
CA GLN A 6 -15.47 15.59 8.14
C GLN A 6 -15.42 14.10 8.54
N LYS A 7 -15.92 13.75 9.75
CA LYS A 7 -16.16 12.35 10.16
C LYS A 7 -17.14 11.64 9.22
N ARG A 8 -18.25 12.31 8.84
CA ARG A 8 -19.31 11.75 7.99
C ARG A 8 -18.86 11.41 6.56
N SER A 9 -17.88 12.14 6.02
CA SER A 9 -17.41 11.95 4.64
C SER A 9 -16.36 10.86 4.52
N ILE A 10 -15.61 10.59 5.59
CA ILE A 10 -14.56 9.56 5.64
C ILE A 10 -15.18 8.16 5.77
N THR A 11 -16.21 7.98 6.61
CA THR A 11 -16.82 6.65 6.90
C THR A 11 -17.33 5.93 5.64
N LYS A 12 -17.87 6.65 4.65
CA LYS A 12 -18.42 6.05 3.42
C LYS A 12 -17.37 5.52 2.43
N ILE A 13 -16.11 5.92 2.59
CA ILE A 13 -15.02 5.59 1.66
C ILE A 13 -14.11 4.49 2.24
N LEU A 14 -14.16 4.28 3.56
CA LEU A 14 -13.32 3.32 4.25
C LEU A 14 -13.91 1.91 4.15
N GLU A 15 -13.19 1.00 3.49
CA GLU A 15 -13.51 -0.43 3.43
C GLU A 15 -13.77 -1.00 4.84
N LEU A 16 -13.00 -0.55 5.84
CA LEU A 16 -13.18 -0.93 7.24
C LEU A 16 -14.59 -0.67 7.79
N PHE A 17 -15.24 0.43 7.39
CA PHE A 17 -16.55 0.85 7.88
C PHE A 17 -17.68 0.61 6.88
N SER A 18 -17.42 -0.15 5.80
CA SER A 18 -18.43 -0.52 4.82
C SER A 18 -19.58 -1.26 5.51
N GLU A 19 -20.82 -0.88 5.19
CA GLU A 19 -22.05 -1.48 5.76
C GLU A 19 -22.20 -1.35 7.28
N ILE A 20 -21.35 -0.55 7.96
CA ILE A 20 -21.48 -0.29 9.39
C ILE A 20 -22.33 0.97 9.63
N PRO A 21 -23.40 0.89 10.45
CA PRO A 21 -24.20 2.05 10.82
C PRO A 21 -23.36 3.18 11.43
N GLU A 22 -23.65 4.42 11.04
CA GLU A 22 -22.90 5.62 11.47
C GLU A 22 -22.69 5.73 12.99
N PRO A 23 -23.67 5.40 13.88
CA PRO A 23 -23.43 5.43 15.32
C PRO A 23 -22.33 4.48 15.78
N ILE A 24 -22.24 3.29 15.16
CA ILE A 24 -21.21 2.28 15.46
C ILE A 24 -19.87 2.76 14.92
N SER A 25 -19.82 3.21 13.66
CA SER A 25 -18.61 3.76 13.06
C SER A 25 -18.06 4.93 13.86
N ALA A 26 -18.91 5.87 14.28
CA ALA A 26 -18.53 6.99 15.12
C ALA A 26 -17.98 6.54 16.48
N SER A 27 -18.57 5.51 17.10
CA SER A 27 -18.07 4.92 18.34
C SER A 27 -16.65 4.37 18.14
N VAL A 28 -16.42 3.58 17.09
CA VAL A 28 -15.11 2.99 16.79
C VAL A 28 -14.06 4.05 16.46
N LEU A 29 -14.42 5.03 15.64
CA LEU A 29 -13.54 6.17 15.31
C LEU A 29 -13.19 7.00 16.55
N SER A 30 -14.10 7.11 17.53
CA SER A 30 -13.85 7.86 18.77
C SER A 30 -12.89 7.19 19.74
N MET A 31 -12.68 5.88 19.61
CA MET A 31 -11.69 5.14 20.41
C MET A 31 -10.26 5.37 19.93
N GLY A 32 -10.08 5.89 18.71
CA GLY A 32 -8.77 6.19 18.13
C GLY A 32 -8.30 7.61 18.45
N ARG A 33 -6.99 7.82 18.46
CA ARG A 33 -6.34 9.13 18.57
C ARG A 33 -5.69 9.52 17.25
N PHE A 34 -5.78 10.80 16.88
CA PHE A 34 -5.02 11.29 15.73
C PHE A 34 -3.55 11.47 16.11
N ARG A 35 -2.66 11.01 15.24
CA ARG A 35 -1.23 11.27 15.31
C ARG A 35 -0.75 11.80 13.95
N ASN A 36 0.10 12.81 14.01
CA ASN A 36 0.81 13.33 12.85
C ASN A 36 2.23 12.75 12.86
N PHE A 37 2.74 12.42 11.70
CA PHE A 37 4.05 11.82 11.47
C PHE A 37 4.75 12.65 10.39
N PRO A 38 5.72 13.50 10.78
CA PRO A 38 6.68 14.10 9.86
C PRO A 38 7.28 13.10 8.87
N SER A 39 7.65 13.59 7.69
CA SER A 39 8.39 12.79 6.71
C SER A 39 9.68 12.25 7.34
N GLY A 40 9.90 10.94 7.19
CA GLY A 40 11.03 10.21 7.75
C GLY A 40 10.76 9.59 9.13
N GLU A 41 9.67 9.93 9.82
CA GLU A 41 9.35 9.36 11.12
C GLU A 41 9.01 7.87 11.02
N ILE A 42 9.58 7.08 11.92
CA ILE A 42 9.29 5.65 12.07
C ILE A 42 8.08 5.48 13.00
N LEU A 43 7.04 4.82 12.51
CA LEU A 43 5.81 4.54 13.27
C LEU A 43 6.01 3.36 14.22
N PHE A 44 6.71 2.32 13.75
CA PHE A 44 7.12 1.14 14.52
C PHE A 44 8.26 0.42 13.79
N CYS A 45 9.10 -0.29 14.54
CA CYS A 45 10.17 -1.12 13.99
C CYS A 45 9.79 -2.60 13.97
N LEU A 46 10.45 -3.35 13.09
CA LEU A 46 10.46 -4.80 13.13
C LEU A 46 10.88 -5.29 14.53
N GLY A 47 10.10 -6.22 15.08
CA GLY A 47 10.33 -6.79 16.39
C GLY A 47 9.71 -6.02 17.55
N ASP A 48 9.26 -4.78 17.36
CA ASP A 48 8.63 -4.02 18.45
C ASP A 48 7.30 -4.66 18.89
N PRO A 49 6.91 -4.53 20.18
CA PRO A 49 5.58 -4.93 20.63
C PRO A 49 4.48 -4.25 19.81
N ALA A 50 3.58 -5.05 19.25
CA ALA A 50 2.55 -4.58 18.31
C ALA A 50 1.32 -4.01 19.03
N LYS A 51 1.52 -2.86 19.68
CA LYS A 51 0.54 -2.20 20.57
C LYS A 51 -0.42 -1.25 19.87
N GLU A 52 -0.18 -0.93 18.61
CA GLU A 52 -0.96 0.06 17.86
C GLU A 52 -1.47 -0.50 16.52
N VAL A 53 -2.68 -0.07 16.17
CA VAL A 53 -3.32 -0.24 14.85
C VAL A 53 -3.51 1.12 14.23
N PHE A 54 -3.17 1.26 12.95
CA PHE A 54 -3.13 2.53 12.25
C PHE A 54 -4.08 2.50 11.07
N LEU A 55 -4.92 3.53 10.95
CA LEU A 55 -5.64 3.85 9.72
C LEU A 55 -5.04 5.13 9.14
N LEU A 56 -4.43 5.04 7.96
CA LEU A 56 -3.87 6.22 7.31
C LEU A 56 -5.00 7.11 6.79
N ILE A 57 -4.91 8.40 7.11
CA ILE A 57 -5.92 9.40 6.74
C ILE A 57 -5.38 10.29 5.63
N GLU A 58 -4.13 10.72 5.76
CA GLU A 58 -3.41 11.56 4.82
C GLU A 58 -1.94 11.12 4.80
N GLY A 59 -1.26 11.38 3.68
CA GLY A 59 0.15 11.05 3.49
C GLY A 59 0.39 9.67 2.87
N CYS A 60 1.59 9.14 3.08
CA CYS A 60 2.00 7.83 2.59
C CYS A 60 3.03 7.23 3.56
N VAL A 61 2.85 5.94 3.88
CA VAL A 61 3.75 5.19 4.76
C VAL A 61 4.36 4.03 3.99
N LYS A 62 5.66 3.84 4.10
CA LYS A 62 6.40 2.71 3.52
C LYS A 62 6.55 1.62 4.57
N THR A 63 6.12 0.41 4.26
CA THR A 63 6.32 -0.77 5.10
C THR A 63 7.44 -1.63 4.52
N THR A 64 8.50 -1.84 5.28
CA THR A 64 9.70 -2.58 4.86
C THR A 64 9.98 -3.78 5.75
N GLN A 65 10.71 -4.76 5.20
CA GLN A 65 11.44 -5.76 5.97
C GLN A 65 12.92 -5.63 5.67
N VAL A 66 13.75 -6.01 6.64
CA VAL A 66 15.21 -6.04 6.48
C VAL A 66 15.63 -7.49 6.27
N THR A 67 16.40 -7.76 5.22
CA THR A 67 16.95 -9.09 4.97
C THR A 67 18.07 -9.40 5.95
N LYS A 68 18.50 -10.66 6.02
CA LYS A 68 19.64 -11.07 6.87
C LYS A 68 20.94 -10.32 6.54
N ASN A 69 21.05 -9.78 5.33
CA ASN A 69 22.21 -9.04 4.86
C ASN A 69 22.08 -7.53 5.09
N GLY A 70 21.02 -7.06 5.75
CA GLY A 70 20.78 -5.65 6.04
C GLY A 70 20.10 -4.87 4.91
N GLU A 71 19.67 -5.53 3.82
CA GLU A 71 18.97 -4.86 2.73
C GLU A 71 17.50 -4.61 3.10
N GLU A 72 17.01 -3.39 2.88
CA GLU A 72 15.58 -3.10 2.99
C GLU A 72 14.83 -3.61 1.76
N VAL A 73 13.70 -4.26 2.00
CA VAL A 73 12.74 -4.66 0.97
C VAL A 73 11.42 -3.98 1.26
N ILE A 74 10.96 -3.16 0.32
CA ILE A 74 9.62 -2.56 0.39
C ILE A 74 8.57 -3.63 0.15
N LEU A 75 7.74 -3.86 1.16
CA LEU A 75 6.59 -4.77 1.05
C LEU A 75 5.39 -4.03 0.45
N ARG A 76 5.16 -2.80 0.91
CA ARG A 76 3.95 -2.03 0.57
C ARG A 76 4.15 -0.53 0.81
N LEU A 77 3.42 0.25 0.02
CA LEU A 77 3.11 1.64 0.35
C LEU A 77 1.66 1.70 0.84
N GLU A 78 1.50 2.09 2.10
CA GLU A 78 0.19 2.35 2.69
C GLU A 78 -0.25 3.76 2.29
N SER A 79 -1.47 3.84 1.77
CA SER A 79 -2.13 5.03 1.24
C SER A 79 -3.32 5.43 2.11
N PRO A 80 -3.87 6.65 1.98
CA PRO A 80 -5.08 7.02 2.70
C PRO A 80 -6.15 5.95 2.55
N THR A 81 -6.83 5.63 3.65
CA THR A 81 -7.78 4.51 3.82
C THR A 81 -7.18 3.14 4.14
N ASP A 82 -5.86 2.95 4.01
CA ASP A 82 -5.23 1.69 4.39
C ASP A 82 -5.14 1.53 5.91
N LEU A 83 -5.51 0.34 6.37
CA LEU A 83 -5.37 -0.13 7.75
C LEU A 83 -4.10 -0.98 7.87
N PHE A 84 -3.19 -0.64 8.76
CA PHE A 84 -1.89 -1.32 8.92
C PHE A 84 -1.43 -1.39 10.39
N GLY A 85 -0.29 -2.04 10.63
CA GLY A 85 0.20 -2.34 11.97
C GLY A 85 -0.32 -3.67 12.50
N SER A 86 -0.79 -3.70 13.75
CA SER A 86 -1.22 -4.93 14.44
C SER A 86 -2.67 -5.33 14.13
N LEU A 87 -2.94 -5.82 12.92
CA LEU A 87 -4.31 -6.12 12.45
C LEU A 87 -4.97 -7.38 13.05
N GLY A 88 -4.69 -7.69 14.32
CA GLY A 88 -5.27 -8.85 15.02
C GLY A 88 -4.58 -10.19 14.74
N MET A 89 -3.54 -10.21 13.89
CA MET A 89 -2.69 -11.38 13.66
C MET A 89 -1.68 -11.54 14.81
N ASP A 90 -2.16 -12.09 15.91
CA ASP A 90 -1.37 -12.37 17.11
C ASP A 90 -0.53 -13.65 16.95
N LEU A 91 0.45 -13.64 16.04
CA LEU A 91 1.36 -14.79 15.95
C LEU A 91 2.39 -14.76 17.10
N GLN A 92 2.81 -13.57 17.56
CA GLN A 92 3.77 -13.37 18.67
C GLN A 92 3.64 -11.99 19.38
N GLY A 93 2.58 -11.21 19.12
CA GLY A 93 2.44 -9.85 19.67
C GLY A 93 3.50 -8.83 19.25
N ARG A 94 4.22 -9.04 18.13
CA ARG A 94 5.31 -8.18 17.64
C ARG A 94 5.15 -7.82 16.16
N HIS A 95 5.68 -6.67 15.76
CA HIS A 95 5.72 -6.24 14.37
C HIS A 95 6.67 -7.11 13.54
N ASN A 96 6.24 -7.51 12.35
CA ASN A 96 7.02 -8.30 11.39
C ASN A 96 7.68 -7.44 10.29
N SER A 97 7.62 -6.12 10.45
CA SER A 97 8.05 -5.11 9.48
C SER A 97 8.26 -3.79 10.19
N THR A 98 8.96 -2.87 9.52
CA THR A 98 9.13 -1.48 9.94
C THR A 98 8.21 -0.61 9.10
N ALA A 99 7.54 0.36 9.72
CA ALA A 99 6.72 1.35 9.00
C ALA A 99 7.32 2.75 9.17
N GLN A 100 7.48 3.47 8.05
CA GLN A 100 8.06 4.81 8.03
C GLN A 100 7.22 5.76 7.17
N ALA A 101 6.90 6.94 7.68
CA ALA A 101 6.28 8.00 6.89
C ALA A 101 7.26 8.50 5.83
N ILE A 102 6.84 8.51 4.55
CA ILE A 102 7.68 9.00 3.44
C ILE A 102 7.28 10.40 2.95
N GLU A 103 6.17 10.91 3.47
CA GLU A 103 5.74 12.29 3.40
C GLU A 103 5.02 12.64 4.71
N GLU A 104 4.71 13.92 4.93
CA GLU A 104 3.90 14.31 6.08
C GLU A 104 2.58 13.52 6.09
N SER A 105 2.38 12.75 7.16
CA SER A 105 1.33 11.74 7.24
C SER A 105 0.51 11.92 8.49
N LYS A 106 -0.76 11.53 8.41
CA LYS A 106 -1.69 11.58 9.53
C LYS A 106 -2.44 10.26 9.61
N ALA A 107 -2.46 9.66 10.79
CA ALA A 107 -3.18 8.43 11.03
C ALA A 107 -4.13 8.56 12.22
N LEU A 108 -5.21 7.79 12.16
CA LEU A 108 -6.01 7.45 13.33
C LEU A 108 -5.41 6.18 13.94
N VAL A 109 -5.08 6.24 15.23
CA VAL A 109 -4.34 5.18 15.93
C VAL A 109 -5.17 4.62 17.08
N TRP A 110 -5.35 3.31 17.10
CA TRP A 110 -5.98 2.59 18.20
C TRP A 110 -4.95 1.79 18.97
N ASP A 111 -5.19 1.61 20.27
CA ASP A 111 -4.55 0.53 21.02
C ASP A 111 -5.03 -0.82 20.49
N THR A 112 -4.12 -1.78 20.32
CA THR A 112 -4.43 -3.10 19.75
C THR A 112 -5.49 -3.85 20.55
N ASN A 113 -5.47 -3.79 21.88
CA ASN A 113 -6.44 -4.50 22.71
C ASN A 113 -7.83 -3.85 22.62
N MET A 114 -7.88 -2.52 22.59
CA MET A 114 -9.12 -1.79 22.34
C MET A 114 -9.70 -2.10 20.96
N PHE A 115 -8.85 -2.16 19.92
CA PHE A 115 -9.28 -2.50 18.57
C PHE A 115 -9.80 -3.94 18.50
N LYS A 116 -9.08 -4.91 19.08
CA LYS A 116 -9.53 -6.32 19.21
C LYS A 116 -10.90 -6.41 19.90
N ALA A 117 -11.09 -5.70 21.01
CA ALA A 117 -12.39 -5.65 21.69
C ALA A 117 -13.50 -5.06 20.81
N ALA A 118 -13.19 -4.08 19.97
CA ALA A 118 -14.13 -3.52 18.99
C ALA A 118 -14.51 -4.56 17.92
N LEU A 119 -13.55 -5.33 17.40
CA LEU A 119 -13.80 -6.41 16.44
C LEU A 119 -14.75 -7.46 17.04
N SER A 120 -14.47 -7.92 18.26
CA SER A 120 -15.34 -8.91 18.95
C SER A 120 -16.75 -8.38 19.25
N ARG A 121 -16.89 -7.06 19.46
CA ARG A 121 -18.18 -6.43 19.72
C ARG A 121 -19.00 -6.20 18.45
N PHE A 122 -18.35 -5.98 17.31
CA PHE A 122 -19.00 -5.59 16.05
C PHE A 122 -18.58 -6.54 14.91
N PRO A 123 -19.33 -7.64 14.67
CA PRO A 123 -18.95 -8.67 13.68
C PRO A 123 -18.77 -8.15 12.25
N ILE A 124 -19.47 -7.09 11.84
CA ILE A 124 -19.28 -6.47 10.52
C ILE A 124 -17.89 -5.81 10.42
N LEU A 125 -17.39 -5.18 11.49
CA LEU A 125 -16.04 -4.60 11.54
C LEU A 125 -14.95 -5.68 11.44
N GLU A 126 -15.16 -6.80 12.12
CA GLU A 126 -14.30 -7.98 12.03
C GLU A 126 -14.26 -8.53 10.60
N ARG A 127 -15.43 -8.76 9.98
CA ARG A 127 -15.54 -9.21 8.59
C ARG A 127 -14.82 -8.27 7.62
N ASN A 128 -15.02 -6.96 7.76
CA ASN A 128 -14.36 -5.98 6.89
C ASN A 128 -12.83 -6.01 7.08
N THR A 129 -12.36 -6.17 8.31
CA THR A 129 -10.92 -6.32 8.62
C THR A 129 -10.36 -7.60 7.98
N GLN A 130 -11.09 -8.71 8.05
CA GLN A 130 -10.73 -9.96 7.37
C GLN A 130 -10.68 -9.80 5.85
N GLY A 131 -11.66 -9.13 5.24
CA GLY A 131 -11.68 -8.84 3.80
C GLY A 131 -10.45 -8.04 3.35
N ILE A 132 -10.01 -7.06 4.15
CA ILE A 132 -8.77 -6.32 3.92
C ILE A 132 -7.56 -7.25 3.97
N LEU A 133 -7.46 -8.13 4.97
CA LEU A 133 -6.37 -9.09 5.11
C LEU A 133 -6.33 -10.10 3.97
N GLU A 134 -7.47 -10.67 3.58
CA GLU A 134 -7.57 -11.59 2.46
C GLU A 134 -7.13 -10.94 1.14
N ARG A 135 -7.52 -9.68 0.91
CA ARG A 135 -7.08 -8.92 -0.26
C ARG A 135 -5.56 -8.73 -0.26
N ARG A 136 -4.96 -8.43 0.90
CA ARG A 136 -3.50 -8.35 1.06
C ARG A 136 -2.82 -9.68 0.76
N ILE A 137 -3.37 -10.80 1.23
CA ILE A 137 -2.83 -12.15 0.95
C ILE A 137 -2.90 -12.46 -0.55
N ARG A 138 -4.06 -12.25 -1.19
CA ARG A 138 -4.22 -12.47 -2.64
C ARG A 138 -3.26 -11.62 -3.47
N GLU A 139 -3.03 -10.37 -3.07
CA GLU A 139 -2.03 -9.50 -3.73
C GLU A 139 -0.60 -10.03 -3.58
N LEU A 140 -0.24 -10.60 -2.42
CA LEU A 140 1.07 -11.21 -2.19
C LEU A 140 1.26 -12.49 -3.03
N GLU A 141 0.24 -13.35 -3.08
CA GLU A 141 0.23 -14.55 -3.93
C GLU A 141 0.37 -14.19 -5.41
N GLN A 142 -0.38 -13.17 -5.87
CA GLN A 142 -0.25 -12.67 -7.23
C GLN A 142 1.18 -12.19 -7.52
N ARG A 143 1.77 -11.37 -6.64
CA ARG A 143 3.15 -10.89 -6.81
C ARG A 143 4.16 -12.04 -6.85
N PHE A 144 3.97 -13.06 -6.03
CA PHE A 144 4.81 -14.25 -6.07
C PHE A 144 4.74 -14.97 -7.43
N CYS A 145 3.52 -15.18 -7.95
CA CYS A 145 3.33 -15.76 -9.27
C CYS A 145 3.97 -14.92 -10.38
N GLU A 146 3.86 -13.60 -10.33
CA GLU A 146 4.46 -12.69 -11.31
C GLU A 146 5.99 -12.79 -11.31
N VAL A 147 6.62 -12.79 -10.14
CA VAL A 147 8.08 -12.99 -10.01
C VAL A 147 8.50 -14.35 -10.60
N ALA A 148 7.72 -15.40 -10.33
CA ALA A 148 7.99 -16.75 -10.80
C ALA A 148 7.77 -16.93 -12.31
N THR A 149 6.80 -16.24 -12.93
CA THR A 149 6.32 -16.58 -14.28
C THR A 149 6.43 -15.47 -15.33
N GLU A 150 6.51 -14.20 -14.93
CA GLU A 150 6.44 -13.07 -15.87
C GLU A 150 7.80 -12.48 -16.25
N LYS A 151 7.86 -11.90 -17.45
CA LYS A 151 9.00 -11.09 -17.89
C LYS A 151 9.11 -9.81 -17.06
N ALA A 152 10.31 -9.24 -16.98
CA ALA A 152 10.54 -8.03 -16.19
C ALA A 152 9.69 -6.83 -16.67
N SER A 153 9.44 -6.71 -17.98
CA SER A 153 8.53 -5.70 -18.56
C SER A 153 7.11 -5.80 -17.99
N ALA A 154 6.54 -7.01 -18.01
CA ALA A 154 5.19 -7.28 -17.51
C ALA A 154 5.07 -6.98 -16.01
N ARG A 155 6.06 -7.40 -15.20
CA ARG A 155 6.09 -7.10 -13.77
C ARG A 155 6.14 -5.61 -13.48
N LEU A 156 6.97 -4.85 -14.20
CA LEU A 156 7.03 -3.40 -14.03
C LEU A 156 5.69 -2.74 -14.41
N ALA A 157 5.07 -3.16 -15.51
CA ALA A 157 3.76 -2.65 -15.91
C ALA A 157 2.69 -2.94 -14.85
N GLY A 158 2.68 -4.18 -14.33
CA GLY A 158 1.81 -4.58 -13.22
C GLY A 158 2.02 -3.72 -11.98
N GLU A 159 3.27 -3.47 -11.60
CA GLU A 159 3.59 -2.66 -10.42
C GLU A 159 3.21 -1.18 -10.58
N LEU A 160 3.43 -0.58 -11.76
CA LEU A 160 2.96 0.79 -12.02
C LEU A 160 1.43 0.90 -11.94
N LEU A 161 0.70 -0.11 -12.42
CA LEU A 161 -0.76 -0.14 -12.31
C LEU A 161 -1.24 -0.30 -10.85
N ARG A 162 -0.50 -1.02 -10.01
CA ARG A 162 -0.77 -1.11 -8.56
C ARG A 162 -0.49 0.21 -7.86
N LEU A 163 0.68 0.79 -8.10
CA LEU A 163 1.06 2.08 -7.52
C LEU A 163 0.11 3.20 -7.93
N GLN A 164 -0.41 3.15 -9.17
CA GLN A 164 -1.46 4.05 -9.62
C GLN A 164 -2.72 3.96 -8.75
N LYS A 165 -3.10 2.75 -8.32
CA LYS A 165 -4.28 2.55 -7.45
C LYS A 165 -4.01 2.97 -6.01
N GLN A 166 -2.79 2.74 -5.51
CA GLN A 166 -2.41 3.03 -4.13
C GLN A 166 -2.13 4.52 -3.91
N ILE A 167 -1.18 5.08 -4.66
CA ILE A 167 -0.67 6.45 -4.41
C ILE A 167 -0.87 7.38 -5.61
N GLY A 168 -1.54 6.92 -6.67
CA GLY A 168 -1.76 7.71 -7.87
C GLY A 168 -2.69 8.89 -7.61
N ARG A 169 -2.25 10.09 -8.01
CA ARG A 169 -3.06 11.31 -7.93
C ARG A 169 -3.51 11.74 -9.32
N LYS A 170 -4.75 12.19 -9.44
CA LYS A 170 -5.24 12.79 -10.69
C LYS A 170 -4.72 14.23 -10.79
N ARG A 171 -3.99 14.53 -11.85
CA ARG A 171 -3.53 15.88 -12.19
C ARG A 171 -3.70 16.09 -13.69
N ASN A 172 -4.37 17.19 -14.08
CA ASN A 172 -4.60 17.53 -15.48
C ASN A 172 -5.22 16.38 -16.33
N GLY A 173 -6.11 15.58 -15.74
CA GLY A 173 -6.73 14.43 -16.41
C GLY A 173 -5.86 13.16 -16.47
N GLN A 174 -4.59 13.23 -16.06
CA GLN A 174 -3.66 12.11 -16.02
C GLN A 174 -3.51 11.58 -14.59
N ARG A 175 -3.16 10.30 -14.47
CA ARG A 175 -2.81 9.70 -13.16
C ARG A 175 -1.30 9.66 -13.02
N GLU A 176 -0.81 10.44 -12.07
CA GLU A 176 0.61 10.61 -11.75
C GLU A 176 0.97 9.83 -10.47
N ILE A 177 2.14 9.21 -10.48
CA ILE A 177 2.73 8.50 -9.35
C ILE A 177 4.04 9.20 -9.03
N LYS A 178 4.11 9.90 -7.89
CA LYS A 178 5.37 10.48 -7.40
C LYS A 178 6.10 9.43 -6.58
N ILE A 179 7.17 8.87 -7.14
CA ILE A 179 7.90 7.76 -6.52
C ILE A 179 9.34 7.68 -7.01
N ARG A 180 10.25 7.27 -6.13
CA ARG A 180 11.64 6.98 -6.49
C ARG A 180 11.72 5.71 -7.34
N HIS A 181 12.52 5.74 -8.41
CA HIS A 181 12.68 4.58 -9.28
C HIS A 181 13.28 3.37 -8.55
N GLU A 182 14.20 3.61 -7.61
CA GLU A 182 14.72 2.60 -6.68
C GLU A 182 13.60 1.79 -6.01
N TRP A 183 12.57 2.46 -5.50
CA TRP A 183 11.47 1.80 -4.82
C TRP A 183 10.59 1.00 -5.77
N VAL A 184 10.37 1.53 -6.98
CA VAL A 184 9.68 0.77 -8.04
C VAL A 184 10.47 -0.48 -8.39
N ALA A 185 11.80 -0.38 -8.42
CA ALA A 185 12.68 -1.50 -8.71
C ALA A 185 12.64 -2.58 -7.63
N GLU A 186 12.71 -2.18 -6.36
CA GLU A 186 12.55 -3.08 -5.22
C GLU A 186 11.20 -3.80 -5.26
N MET A 187 10.10 -3.06 -5.43
CA MET A 187 8.74 -3.64 -5.45
C MET A 187 8.48 -4.52 -6.67
N ALA A 188 9.10 -4.22 -7.83
CA ALA A 188 8.99 -5.02 -9.04
C ALA A 188 10.02 -6.17 -9.13
N ALA A 189 10.86 -6.33 -8.09
CA ALA A 189 11.94 -7.30 -8.00
C ALA A 189 12.86 -7.27 -9.25
N MET A 190 13.45 -6.10 -9.51
CA MET A 190 14.44 -5.90 -10.57
C MET A 190 15.40 -4.76 -10.21
N SER A 191 16.46 -4.57 -11.00
CA SER A 191 17.39 -3.46 -10.77
C SER A 191 16.79 -2.12 -11.20
N GLU A 192 17.20 -1.04 -10.53
CA GLU A 192 16.81 0.34 -10.90
C GLU A 192 17.21 0.67 -12.35
N PHE A 193 18.36 0.16 -12.81
CA PHE A 193 18.77 0.26 -14.21
C PHE A 193 17.74 -0.37 -15.17
N THR A 194 17.21 -1.54 -14.81
CA THR A 194 16.20 -2.24 -15.62
C THR A 194 14.89 -1.44 -15.67
N VAL A 195 14.44 -0.89 -14.53
CA VAL A 195 13.27 -0.01 -14.46
C VAL A 195 13.47 1.22 -15.34
N SER A 196 14.58 1.92 -15.17
CA SER A 196 14.88 3.15 -15.91
C SER A 196 14.93 2.91 -17.42
N ARG A 197 15.51 1.78 -17.84
CA ARG A 197 15.54 1.38 -19.26
C ARG A 197 14.14 1.15 -19.83
N PHE A 198 13.27 0.42 -19.12
CA PHE A 198 11.90 0.20 -19.57
C PHE A 198 11.07 1.48 -19.59
N LEU A 199 11.21 2.34 -18.56
CA LEU A 199 10.53 3.62 -18.51
C LEU A 199 10.93 4.52 -19.68
N ALA A 200 12.23 4.59 -20.03
CA ALA A 200 12.69 5.37 -21.18
C ALA A 200 12.14 4.84 -22.52
N GLU A 201 12.07 3.52 -22.67
CA GLU A 201 11.47 2.89 -23.86
C GLU A 201 9.96 3.21 -23.95
N TRP A 202 9.24 3.04 -22.85
CA TRP A 202 7.80 3.33 -22.79
C TRP A 202 7.48 4.81 -22.92
N GLU A 203 8.38 5.70 -22.51
CA GLU A 203 8.25 7.15 -22.75
C GLU A 203 8.39 7.49 -24.23
N ARG A 204 9.35 6.89 -24.94
CA ARG A 204 9.46 7.02 -26.41
C ARG A 204 8.23 6.51 -27.15
N GLN A 205 7.57 5.49 -26.62
CA GLN A 205 6.34 4.92 -27.15
C GLN A 205 5.07 5.71 -26.73
N GLY A 206 5.21 6.72 -25.87
CA GLY A 206 4.08 7.51 -25.36
C GLY A 206 3.17 6.76 -24.38
N VAL A 207 3.62 5.65 -23.79
CA VAL A 207 2.85 4.87 -22.81
C VAL A 207 2.92 5.52 -21.43
N VAL A 208 4.08 6.07 -21.06
CA VAL A 208 4.32 6.82 -19.83
C VAL A 208 5.05 8.13 -20.12
N SER A 209 5.12 9.03 -19.15
CA SER A 209 6.12 10.11 -19.13
C SER A 209 6.76 10.19 -17.76
N VAL A 210 8.06 10.47 -17.71
CA VAL A 210 8.83 10.52 -16.47
C VAL A 210 9.43 11.90 -16.29
N ARG A 211 9.04 12.60 -15.23
CA ARG A 211 9.54 13.96 -14.92
C ARG A 211 9.72 14.14 -13.42
N HIS A 212 10.91 14.57 -12.98
CA HIS A 212 11.21 14.92 -11.59
C HIS A 212 10.73 13.87 -10.55
N GLY A 213 11.00 12.58 -10.80
CA GLY A 213 10.55 11.48 -9.92
C GLY A 213 9.04 11.24 -9.94
N THR A 214 8.35 11.71 -10.98
CA THR A 214 6.92 11.49 -11.21
C THR A 214 6.74 10.69 -12.49
N ILE A 215 5.99 9.60 -12.40
CA ILE A 215 5.62 8.75 -13.54
C ILE A 215 4.15 9.00 -13.86
N ALA A 216 3.88 9.58 -15.02
CA ALA A 216 2.53 9.81 -15.53
C ALA A 216 2.16 8.69 -16.51
N ILE A 217 1.02 8.01 -16.28
CA ILE A 217 0.51 6.99 -17.19
C ILE A 217 -0.29 7.69 -18.29
N GLN A 218 0.28 7.74 -19.50
CA GLN A 218 -0.30 8.41 -20.68
C GLN A 218 -1.32 7.51 -21.38
N ASP A 219 -0.98 6.23 -21.55
CA ASP A 219 -1.87 5.22 -22.12
C ASP A 219 -2.04 4.02 -21.18
N TYR A 220 -3.15 4.04 -20.45
CA TYR A 220 -3.53 2.95 -19.55
C TYR A 220 -3.78 1.62 -20.28
N LYS A 221 -4.32 1.65 -21.51
CA LYS A 221 -4.63 0.42 -22.25
C LYS A 221 -3.34 -0.26 -22.71
N SER A 222 -2.42 0.52 -23.27
CA SER A 222 -1.11 0.02 -23.69
C SER A 222 -0.28 -0.49 -22.51
N LEU A 223 -0.27 0.23 -21.38
CA LEU A 223 0.39 -0.25 -20.17
C LEU A 223 -0.22 -1.57 -19.66
N LYS A 224 -1.55 -1.70 -19.71
CA LYS A 224 -2.25 -2.93 -19.30
C LYS A 224 -1.99 -4.11 -20.25
N SER A 225 -1.78 -3.88 -21.54
CA SER A 225 -1.39 -4.97 -22.46
C SER A 225 0.00 -5.52 -22.17
N LEU A 226 0.92 -4.69 -21.67
CA LEU A 226 2.28 -5.12 -21.30
C LEU A 226 2.29 -6.13 -20.13
N CYS A 227 1.26 -6.13 -19.27
CA CYS A 227 1.12 -7.12 -18.20
C CYS A 227 0.89 -8.56 -18.68
N ARG A 228 0.56 -8.77 -19.96
CA ARG A 228 0.15 -10.08 -20.50
C ARG A 228 1.25 -10.79 -21.30
N GLU A 229 2.51 -10.41 -21.13
CA GLU A 229 3.62 -11.07 -21.83
C GLU A 229 4.12 -12.29 -21.04
N PRO A 230 3.72 -13.54 -21.38
CA PRO A 230 4.28 -14.71 -20.75
C PRO A 230 5.79 -14.79 -21.01
N ARG A 231 6.55 -15.33 -20.04
CA ARG A 231 7.89 -15.87 -20.33
C ARG A 231 7.71 -16.94 -21.39
N THR A 232 8.33 -16.77 -22.56
CA THR A 232 8.56 -17.91 -23.45
C THR A 232 9.38 -18.91 -22.64
N PRO A 233 8.96 -20.18 -22.48
CA PRO A 233 9.73 -21.14 -21.69
C PRO A 233 11.11 -21.31 -22.34
N SER A 234 12.15 -20.83 -21.67
CA SER A 234 13.52 -21.12 -22.05
C SER A 234 13.82 -22.55 -21.64
N GLY A 235 13.74 -23.49 -22.58
CA GLY A 235 14.26 -24.85 -22.44
C GLY A 235 13.45 -25.76 -21.51
N LEU A 236 12.43 -26.40 -22.07
CA LEU A 236 12.14 -27.79 -21.72
C LEU A 236 12.59 -28.62 -22.94
N ILE A 237 13.82 -29.12 -22.88
CA ILE A 237 14.25 -30.33 -23.59
C ILE A 237 14.13 -31.46 -22.56
#